data_AF-A0A7J8FK49-F1
#
_entry.id   AF-A0A7J8FK49-F1
#
_cell.length_a   1.000
_cell.length_b   1.000
_cell.length_c   1.000
_cell.angle_alpha   90.00
_cell.angle_beta   90.00
_cell.angle_gamma   90.00
#
_symmetry.space_group_name_H-M   'P 1'
#
loop_
_entity.id
_entity.type
_entity.pdbx_description
1 polymer ?
#
loop_
_entity_poly.entity_id
_entity_poly.type
_entity_poly.pdbx_seq_one_letter_code
_entity_poly.pdbx_strand_id
1 'polypeptide(L)'
;MVKYIYPSIDGFDHERLLYYFTLLESFGCGDFGKYAIKPETHVRLLKKFKVVASGLNYKKLTDENTDPLEALEPVLSSQNILSISKLVPKIPDKDGRMLSPSALYTVWLQKLFWTGDPHLARPAPESSSVWLRACEVCLRYFDRLHPGDLITVVDAITFSPSAVTKLSVEERKEMTRMAIKAVKHFIEKSRKRNLEENIQEANGSEMTYVDALNHLEKSLAHLETLNHSFIVSLKNSEQEILQKYCKLYDLSRSESGKLRDQAVAMCLDGQPLRMIQQLLEVAVGPLDLSPKDVVQSAIMKIISALSGGRADLGGPGDPLQVLEGVVAAVHASVDQGEALVSPEDLLEWLRPFCADDAWPVRPRIHVLQIVGQSFHLSEEDSKLLVFFRTETILKATWPQRQVDITDTDNEESRCALFAELLESSHQEAEFQHLVLLLQAWPPMSRDHA
;
A
#
# COMPACT_ATOMS: atom_id res chain seq x y z
N MET A 1 -43.10 10.60 -10.81
CA MET A 1 -43.01 10.03 -9.45
C MET A 1 -41.57 9.96 -8.94
N VAL A 2 -40.62 9.43 -9.71
CA VAL A 2 -39.19 9.30 -9.31
C VAL A 2 -38.49 10.63 -8.96
N LYS A 3 -38.74 11.73 -9.68
CA LYS A 3 -38.05 13.02 -9.45
C LYS A 3 -38.57 13.84 -8.26
N TYR A 4 -39.82 13.65 -7.85
CA TYR A 4 -40.49 14.53 -6.87
C TYR A 4 -41.04 13.80 -5.65
N ILE A 5 -41.51 12.55 -5.80
CA ILE A 5 -42.12 11.79 -4.70
C ILE A 5 -41.07 10.93 -4.02
N TYR A 6 -40.29 10.16 -4.78
CA TYR A 6 -39.28 9.27 -4.19
C TYR A 6 -38.31 10.00 -3.27
N PRO A 7 -37.71 11.17 -3.60
CA PRO A 7 -36.78 11.87 -2.71
C PRO A 7 -37.40 12.29 -1.37
N SER A 8 -38.71 12.56 -1.35
CA SER A 8 -39.43 13.02 -0.15
C SER A 8 -39.75 11.91 0.86
N ILE A 9 -39.67 10.63 0.46
CA ILE A 9 -39.94 9.49 1.35
C ILE A 9 -38.69 9.20 2.19
N ASP A 10 -38.81 9.09 3.51
CA ASP A 10 -37.68 8.71 4.36
C ASP A 10 -37.22 7.25 4.10
N GLY A 11 -35.92 6.99 4.18
CA GLY A 11 -35.34 5.67 3.90
C GLY A 11 -35.71 4.58 4.92
N PHE A 12 -36.11 4.97 6.13
CA PHE A 12 -36.59 4.10 7.19
C PHE A 12 -38.11 3.87 7.14
N ASP A 13 -38.86 4.69 6.38
CA ASP A 13 -40.31 4.54 6.22
C ASP A 13 -40.65 3.45 5.19
N HIS A 14 -40.49 2.19 5.62
CA HIS A 14 -40.75 1.01 4.79
C HIS A 14 -42.20 0.94 4.32
N GLU A 15 -43.16 1.52 5.05
CA GLU A 15 -44.57 1.51 4.66
C GLU A 15 -44.83 2.42 3.46
N ARG A 16 -44.33 3.66 3.50
CA ARG A 16 -44.43 4.58 2.37
C ARG A 16 -43.63 4.11 1.16
N LEU A 17 -42.43 3.54 1.38
CA LEU A 17 -41.64 2.93 0.30
C LEU A 17 -42.39 1.74 -0.33
N LEU A 18 -42.98 0.87 0.48
CA LEU A 18 -43.74 -0.28 -0.02
C LEU A 18 -44.95 0.17 -0.85
N TYR A 19 -45.68 1.18 -0.38
CA TYR A 19 -46.78 1.78 -1.12
C TYR A 19 -46.31 2.38 -2.44
N TYR A 20 -45.22 3.15 -2.43
CA TYR A 20 -44.62 3.75 -3.62
C TYR A 20 -44.27 2.71 -4.70
N PHE A 21 -43.56 1.64 -4.33
CA PHE A 21 -43.17 0.61 -5.30
C PHE A 21 -44.35 -0.27 -5.75
N THR A 22 -45.37 -0.46 -4.90
CA THR A 22 -46.61 -1.15 -5.29
C THR A 22 -47.38 -0.35 -6.34
N LEU A 23 -47.44 0.98 -6.20
CA LEU A 23 -48.02 1.84 -7.23
C LEU A 23 -47.23 1.72 -8.54
N LEU A 24 -45.90 1.83 -8.50
CA LEU A 24 -45.06 1.69 -9.70
C LEU A 24 -45.25 0.34 -10.41
N GLU A 25 -45.38 -0.75 -9.65
CA GLU A 25 -45.68 -2.08 -10.17
C GLU A 25 -47.07 -2.11 -10.84
N SER A 26 -48.11 -1.58 -10.17
CA SER A 26 -49.48 -1.59 -10.68
C SER A 26 -49.70 -0.79 -11.97
N PHE A 27 -48.89 0.25 -12.20
CA PHE A 27 -48.93 1.08 -13.41
C PHE A 27 -48.02 0.58 -14.54
N GLY A 28 -47.43 -0.61 -14.42
CA GLY A 28 -46.58 -1.19 -15.48
C GLY A 28 -45.31 -0.36 -15.78
N CYS A 29 -44.86 0.45 -14.83
CA CYS A 29 -43.72 1.36 -15.01
C CYS A 29 -42.36 0.64 -15.05
N GLY A 30 -42.35 -0.69 -14.96
CA GLY A 30 -41.14 -1.53 -14.95
C GLY A 30 -40.35 -1.48 -16.27
N ASP A 31 -41.00 -1.16 -17.40
CA ASP A 31 -40.39 -1.17 -18.73
C ASP A 31 -39.84 0.20 -19.18
N PHE A 32 -40.06 1.26 -18.40
CA PHE A 32 -39.76 2.65 -18.78
C PHE A 32 -38.44 3.19 -18.22
N GLY A 33 -37.61 2.36 -17.59
CA GLY A 33 -36.31 2.78 -17.04
C GLY A 33 -35.34 1.62 -16.88
N LYS A 34 -34.03 1.90 -16.99
CA LYS A 34 -32.96 0.96 -16.59
C LYS A 34 -32.92 0.92 -15.06
N TYR A 35 -33.79 0.13 -14.45
CA TYR A 35 -33.76 -0.10 -13.00
C TYR A 35 -32.86 -1.29 -12.67
N ALA A 36 -31.91 -1.10 -11.74
CA ALA A 36 -31.09 -2.20 -11.23
C ALA A 36 -31.94 -3.26 -10.49
N ILE A 37 -33.04 -2.85 -9.86
CA ILE A 37 -34.02 -3.72 -9.22
C ILE A 37 -35.42 -3.39 -9.75
N LYS A 38 -36.16 -4.41 -10.18
CA LYS A 38 -37.54 -4.23 -10.65
C LYS A 38 -38.50 -3.83 -9.51
N PRO A 39 -39.55 -3.03 -9.77
CA PRO A 39 -40.55 -2.65 -8.76
C PRO A 39 -41.15 -3.83 -7.98
N GLU A 40 -41.49 -4.93 -8.66
CA GLU A 40 -41.96 -6.19 -8.03
C GLU A 40 -40.97 -6.78 -7.01
N THR A 41 -39.67 -6.62 -7.28
CA THR A 41 -38.60 -7.11 -6.40
C THR A 41 -38.44 -6.18 -5.21
N HIS A 42 -38.56 -4.86 -5.41
CA HIS A 42 -38.63 -3.91 -4.29
C HIS A 42 -39.79 -4.22 -3.34
N VAL A 43 -40.99 -4.46 -3.87
CA VAL A 43 -42.17 -4.84 -3.06
C VAL A 43 -41.91 -6.10 -2.25
N ARG A 44 -41.34 -7.15 -2.87
CA ARG A 44 -41.00 -8.41 -2.18
C ARG A 44 -39.95 -8.22 -1.10
N LEU A 45 -38.90 -7.43 -1.38
CA LEU A 45 -37.84 -7.14 -0.41
C LEU A 45 -38.37 -6.34 0.78
N LEU A 46 -39.10 -5.25 0.54
CA LEU A 46 -39.68 -4.40 1.60
C LEU A 46 -40.64 -5.18 2.50
N LYS A 47 -41.51 -6.03 1.94
CA LYS A 47 -42.39 -6.90 2.74
C LYS A 47 -41.62 -7.83 3.69
N LYS A 48 -40.42 -8.28 3.29
CA LYS A 48 -39.58 -9.16 4.10
C LYS A 48 -38.74 -8.35 5.10
N PHE A 49 -38.06 -7.29 4.66
CA PHE A 49 -37.21 -6.45 5.49
C PHE A 49 -37.97 -5.73 6.59
N LYS A 50 -39.21 -5.30 6.35
CA LYS A 50 -40.07 -4.74 7.40
C LYS A 50 -40.22 -5.69 8.60
N VAL A 51 -40.21 -7.00 8.37
CA VAL A 51 -40.35 -8.02 9.41
C VAL A 51 -39.01 -8.37 10.06
N VAL A 52 -37.95 -8.56 9.26
CA VAL A 52 -36.68 -9.11 9.75
C VAL A 52 -35.61 -8.06 10.09
N ALA A 53 -35.81 -6.81 9.65
CA ALA A 53 -34.87 -5.70 9.80
C ALA A 53 -35.61 -4.34 9.71
N SER A 54 -36.54 -4.08 10.63
CA SER A 54 -37.37 -2.86 10.62
C SER A 54 -36.58 -1.55 10.75
N GLY A 55 -35.34 -1.59 11.27
CA GLY A 55 -34.43 -0.44 11.35
C GLY A 55 -33.57 -0.19 10.11
N LEU A 56 -33.77 -0.94 9.01
CA LEU A 56 -32.95 -0.83 7.81
C LEU A 56 -33.24 0.46 7.04
N ASN A 57 -32.22 1.21 6.63
CA ASN A 57 -32.41 2.28 5.65
C ASN A 57 -32.49 1.67 4.24
N TYR A 58 -33.70 1.43 3.74
CA TYR A 58 -33.91 0.73 2.47
C TYR A 58 -33.48 1.57 1.26
N LYS A 59 -33.54 2.90 1.36
CA LYS A 59 -33.01 3.79 0.33
C LYS A 59 -31.50 3.67 0.23
N LYS A 60 -30.79 3.69 1.36
CA LYS A 60 -29.33 3.50 1.41
C LYS A 60 -28.95 2.13 0.81
N LEU A 61 -29.74 1.09 1.08
CA LEU A 61 -29.51 -0.25 0.53
C LEU A 61 -29.60 -0.33 -1.00
N THR A 62 -30.39 0.53 -1.63
CA THR A 62 -30.71 0.47 -3.06
C THR A 62 -30.17 1.66 -3.85
N ASP A 63 -29.33 2.48 -3.22
CA ASP A 63 -28.66 3.61 -3.84
C ASP A 63 -27.41 3.15 -4.60
N GLU A 64 -27.27 3.56 -5.85
CA GLU A 64 -26.17 3.17 -6.75
C GLU A 64 -24.80 3.67 -6.25
N ASN A 65 -24.78 4.73 -5.44
CA ASN A 65 -23.55 5.33 -4.92
C ASN A 65 -23.12 4.76 -3.57
N THR A 66 -23.94 3.91 -2.96
CA THR A 66 -23.72 3.41 -1.61
C THR A 66 -23.47 1.90 -1.61
N ASP A 67 -22.59 1.44 -0.72
CA ASP A 67 -22.40 0.01 -0.50
C ASP A 67 -23.63 -0.60 0.18
N PRO A 68 -24.30 -1.59 -0.44
CA PRO A 68 -25.47 -2.20 0.19
C PRO A 68 -25.10 -2.98 1.47
N LEU A 69 -23.86 -3.47 1.61
CA LEU A 69 -23.42 -4.14 2.83
C LEU A 69 -23.27 -3.16 4.01
N GLU A 70 -22.81 -1.92 3.77
CA GLU A 70 -22.78 -0.86 4.78
C GLU A 70 -24.20 -0.44 5.22
N ALA A 71 -25.20 -0.58 4.35
CA ALA A 71 -26.60 -0.32 4.72
C ALA A 71 -27.17 -1.47 5.57
N LEU A 72 -26.76 -2.71 5.32
CA LEU A 72 -27.21 -3.90 6.05
C LEU A 72 -26.53 -4.05 7.41
N GLU A 73 -25.22 -3.79 7.52
CA GLU A 73 -24.41 -4.05 8.72
C GLU A 73 -25.08 -3.62 10.05
N PRO A 74 -25.66 -2.41 10.18
CA PRO A 74 -26.20 -1.95 11.46
C PRO A 74 -27.33 -2.83 11.99
N VAL A 75 -28.12 -3.42 11.09
CA VAL A 75 -29.30 -4.23 11.43
C VAL A 75 -29.02 -5.72 11.54
N LEU A 76 -27.81 -6.20 11.20
CA LEU A 76 -27.47 -7.62 11.28
C LEU A 76 -27.32 -8.10 12.72
N SER A 77 -27.97 -9.24 13.01
CA SER A 77 -27.88 -9.99 14.25
C SER A 77 -27.99 -11.50 14.01
N SER A 78 -27.64 -12.29 15.01
CA SER A 78 -27.78 -13.75 15.01
C SER A 78 -29.22 -14.22 14.78
N GLN A 79 -30.21 -13.39 15.09
CA GLN A 79 -31.62 -13.73 14.91
C GLN A 79 -32.10 -13.56 13.47
N ASN A 80 -31.54 -12.60 12.73
CA ASN A 80 -32.02 -12.24 11.40
C ASN A 80 -31.07 -12.60 10.25
N ILE A 81 -29.79 -12.90 10.52
CA ILE A 81 -28.77 -13.14 9.49
C ILE A 81 -29.17 -14.22 8.48
N LEU A 82 -29.74 -15.34 8.94
CA LEU A 82 -30.21 -16.42 8.07
C LEU A 82 -31.39 -16.00 7.18
N SER A 83 -32.24 -15.12 7.68
CA SER A 83 -33.39 -14.61 6.91
C SER A 83 -32.93 -13.59 5.88
N ILE A 84 -32.02 -12.71 6.24
CA ILE A 84 -31.47 -11.67 5.35
C ILE A 84 -30.59 -12.31 4.27
N SER A 85 -29.79 -13.33 4.59
CA SER A 85 -28.92 -14.01 3.61
C SER A 85 -29.67 -14.63 2.44
N LYS A 86 -30.95 -14.99 2.63
CA LYS A 86 -31.84 -15.48 1.56
C LYS A 86 -32.39 -14.35 0.66
N LEU A 87 -32.32 -13.10 1.10
CA LEU A 87 -32.81 -11.92 0.37
C LEU A 87 -31.71 -11.24 -0.43
N VAL A 88 -30.48 -11.29 0.06
CA VAL A 88 -29.29 -10.64 -0.52
C VAL A 88 -29.02 -10.98 -2.00
N PRO A 89 -29.25 -12.21 -2.50
CA PRO A 89 -29.11 -12.53 -3.93
C PRO A 89 -30.04 -11.75 -4.89
N LYS A 90 -30.91 -10.89 -4.37
CA LYS A 90 -31.80 -10.01 -5.14
C LYS A 90 -31.39 -8.53 -5.08
N ILE A 91 -30.24 -8.25 -4.47
CA ILE A 91 -29.71 -6.91 -4.24
C ILE A 91 -28.42 -6.81 -5.07
N PRO A 92 -28.33 -5.86 -6.01
CA PRO A 92 -27.12 -5.61 -6.77
C PRO A 92 -26.06 -4.96 -5.89
N ASP A 93 -24.83 -5.35 -6.13
CA ASP A 93 -23.60 -4.75 -5.61
C ASP A 93 -23.16 -3.58 -6.51
N LYS A 94 -22.12 -2.83 -6.11
CA LYS A 94 -21.56 -1.69 -6.87
C LYS A 94 -21.15 -2.05 -8.29
N ASP A 95 -20.68 -3.28 -8.49
CA ASP A 95 -20.26 -3.80 -9.80
C ASP A 95 -21.44 -4.34 -10.64
N GLY A 96 -22.68 -4.17 -10.16
CA GLY A 96 -23.90 -4.67 -10.81
C GLY A 96 -24.13 -6.17 -10.66
N ARG A 97 -23.19 -6.92 -10.06
CA ARG A 97 -23.37 -8.33 -9.68
C ARG A 97 -24.31 -8.44 -8.48
N MET A 98 -25.04 -9.54 -8.35
CA MET A 98 -25.88 -9.74 -7.16
C MET A 98 -25.01 -10.08 -5.95
N LEU A 99 -25.35 -9.52 -4.80
CA LEU A 99 -24.65 -9.80 -3.56
C LEU A 99 -24.76 -11.28 -3.19
N SER A 100 -23.67 -11.82 -2.65
CA SER A 100 -23.64 -13.20 -2.19
C SER A 100 -24.05 -13.30 -0.71
N PRO A 101 -24.69 -14.42 -0.30
CA PRO A 101 -24.91 -14.71 1.13
C PRO A 101 -23.60 -14.71 1.92
N SER A 102 -22.51 -15.19 1.31
CA SER A 102 -21.18 -15.25 1.92
C SER A 102 -20.66 -13.86 2.31
N ALA A 103 -20.73 -12.88 1.42
CA ALA A 103 -20.31 -11.50 1.70
C ALA A 103 -21.11 -10.86 2.86
N LEU A 104 -22.40 -11.18 2.98
CA LEU A 104 -23.21 -10.75 4.12
C LEU A 104 -22.71 -11.36 5.44
N TYR A 105 -22.43 -12.67 5.44
CA TYR A 105 -21.87 -13.35 6.61
C TYR A 105 -20.48 -12.79 6.94
N THR A 106 -19.65 -12.44 5.96
CA THR A 106 -18.33 -11.78 6.17
C THR A 106 -18.47 -10.53 7.03
N VAL A 107 -19.30 -9.58 6.61
CA VAL A 107 -19.50 -8.30 7.33
C VAL A 107 -20.10 -8.53 8.72
N TRP A 108 -21.11 -9.41 8.82
CA TRP A 108 -21.71 -9.72 10.11
C TRP A 108 -20.74 -10.41 11.08
N LEU A 109 -19.90 -11.33 10.62
CA LEU A 109 -18.95 -12.05 11.47
C LEU A 109 -17.84 -11.14 12.01
N GLN A 110 -17.38 -10.17 11.21
CA GLN A 110 -16.45 -9.15 11.69
C GLN A 110 -17.09 -8.30 12.81
N LYS A 111 -18.33 -7.84 12.60
CA LYS A 111 -19.11 -7.13 13.63
C LYS A 111 -19.30 -8.02 14.87
N LEU A 112 -19.75 -9.25 14.70
CA LEU A 112 -19.99 -10.20 15.79
C LEU A 112 -18.75 -10.43 16.65
N PHE A 113 -17.57 -10.53 16.04
CA PHE A 113 -16.32 -10.70 16.76
C PHE A 113 -15.95 -9.45 17.58
N TRP A 114 -16.00 -8.26 16.95
CA TRP A 114 -15.50 -7.03 17.56
C TRP A 114 -16.49 -6.34 18.50
N THR A 115 -17.77 -6.33 18.16
CA THR A 115 -18.83 -5.63 18.91
C THR A 115 -19.72 -6.58 19.69
N GLY A 116 -19.65 -7.89 19.40
CA GLY A 116 -20.60 -8.86 19.93
C GLY A 116 -21.97 -8.75 19.27
N ASP A 117 -22.92 -9.51 19.80
CA ASP A 117 -24.33 -9.43 19.44
C ASP A 117 -25.15 -9.15 20.72
N PRO A 118 -25.94 -8.06 20.75
CA PRO A 118 -26.81 -7.74 21.87
C PRO A 118 -27.72 -8.90 22.30
N HIS A 119 -28.15 -9.73 21.35
CA HIS A 119 -29.03 -10.87 21.60
C HIS A 119 -28.29 -12.14 22.09
N LEU A 120 -26.97 -12.20 21.94
CA LEU A 120 -26.15 -13.29 22.48
C LEU A 120 -25.59 -12.98 23.89
N ALA A 121 -26.06 -11.89 24.51
CA ALA A 121 -25.81 -11.49 25.90
C ALA A 121 -24.32 -11.55 26.29
N ARG A 122 -23.45 -10.83 25.56
CA ARG A 122 -22.06 -10.65 25.95
C ARG A 122 -21.63 -9.19 25.84
N PRO A 123 -21.03 -8.59 26.88
CA PRO A 123 -20.25 -7.37 26.71
C PRO A 123 -19.05 -7.62 25.79
N ALA A 124 -18.47 -6.55 25.24
CA ALA A 124 -17.27 -6.63 24.44
C ALA A 124 -16.15 -7.39 25.20
N PRO A 125 -15.32 -8.19 24.53
CA PRO A 125 -14.33 -9.03 25.23
C PRO A 125 -13.25 -8.20 25.94
N GLU A 126 -13.12 -8.35 27.27
CA GLU A 126 -12.11 -7.63 28.08
C GLU A 126 -10.94 -8.53 28.54
N SER A 127 -10.99 -9.85 28.27
CA SER A 127 -9.91 -10.77 28.63
C SER A 127 -9.63 -11.81 27.55
N SER A 128 -8.45 -12.43 27.63
CA SER A 128 -7.93 -13.38 26.64
C SER A 128 -8.88 -14.54 26.34
N SER A 129 -9.47 -15.12 27.39
CA SER A 129 -10.41 -16.23 27.26
C SER A 129 -11.72 -15.85 26.56
N VAL A 130 -12.08 -14.55 26.54
CA VAL A 130 -13.31 -14.07 25.90
C VAL A 130 -13.10 -13.87 24.41
N TRP A 131 -11.93 -13.40 23.97
CA TRP A 131 -11.60 -13.25 22.54
C TRP A 131 -11.55 -14.58 21.81
N LEU A 132 -10.91 -15.59 22.38
CA LEU A 132 -10.88 -16.94 21.80
C LEU A 132 -12.29 -17.52 21.69
N ARG A 133 -13.13 -17.32 22.70
CA ARG A 133 -14.54 -17.73 22.65
C ARG A 133 -15.36 -16.95 21.62
N ALA A 134 -15.06 -15.68 21.38
CA ALA A 134 -15.69 -14.92 20.30
C ALA A 134 -15.31 -15.49 18.92
N CYS A 135 -14.05 -15.87 18.74
CA CYS A 135 -13.59 -16.57 17.54
C CYS A 135 -14.33 -17.91 17.36
N GLU A 136 -14.44 -18.73 18.42
CA GLU A 136 -15.20 -19.99 18.40
C GLU A 136 -16.65 -19.82 17.93
N VAL A 137 -17.31 -18.74 18.35
CA VAL A 137 -18.68 -18.43 17.92
C VAL A 137 -18.71 -18.12 16.43
N CYS A 138 -17.75 -17.35 15.92
CA CYS A 138 -17.66 -17.00 14.49
C CYS A 138 -17.42 -18.25 13.62
N LEU A 139 -16.54 -19.15 14.06
CA LEU A 139 -16.19 -20.37 13.33
C LEU A 139 -17.39 -21.29 13.05
N ARG A 140 -18.46 -21.21 13.84
CA ARG A 140 -19.70 -21.98 13.62
C ARG A 140 -20.43 -21.61 12.32
N TYR A 141 -20.12 -20.46 11.76
CA TYR A 141 -20.73 -19.95 10.52
C TYR A 141 -19.78 -20.00 9.32
N PHE A 142 -18.56 -20.50 9.49
CA PHE A 142 -17.58 -20.55 8.40
C PHE A 142 -18.01 -21.49 7.26
N ASP A 143 -18.92 -22.44 7.52
CA ASP A 143 -19.52 -23.29 6.49
C ASP A 143 -20.49 -22.52 5.56
N ARG A 144 -20.79 -21.26 5.87
CA ARG A 144 -21.58 -20.32 5.06
C ARG A 144 -20.72 -19.41 4.17
N LEU A 145 -19.40 -19.47 4.31
CA LEU A 145 -18.48 -18.59 3.60
C LEU A 145 -17.86 -19.29 2.40
N HIS A 146 -17.62 -18.53 1.33
CA HIS A 146 -16.68 -18.90 0.29
C HIS A 146 -15.24 -18.79 0.83
N PRO A 147 -14.26 -19.49 0.23
CA PRO A 147 -12.88 -19.48 0.72
C PRO A 147 -12.25 -18.08 0.85
N GLY A 148 -12.46 -17.19 -0.12
CA GLY A 148 -11.93 -15.81 -0.06
C GLY A 148 -12.59 -14.93 1.01
N ASP A 149 -13.90 -15.12 1.24
CA ASP A 149 -14.65 -14.44 2.30
C ASP A 149 -14.22 -14.90 3.69
N LEU A 150 -13.96 -16.20 3.85
CA LEU A 150 -13.41 -16.78 5.08
C LEU A 150 -12.07 -16.15 5.44
N ILE A 151 -11.16 -16.07 4.46
CA ILE A 151 -9.88 -15.36 4.61
C ILE A 151 -10.10 -13.93 5.07
N THR A 152 -11.01 -13.21 4.41
CA THR A 152 -11.33 -11.82 4.76
C THR A 152 -11.78 -11.68 6.22
N VAL A 153 -12.60 -12.61 6.74
CA VAL A 153 -12.98 -12.62 8.16
C VAL A 153 -11.77 -12.88 9.05
N VAL A 154 -10.96 -13.90 8.75
CA VAL A 154 -9.81 -14.26 9.59
C VAL A 154 -8.77 -13.15 9.62
N ASP A 155 -8.47 -12.54 8.48
CA ASP A 155 -7.54 -11.41 8.38
C ASP A 155 -8.07 -10.19 9.14
N ALA A 156 -9.38 -9.90 9.09
CA ALA A 156 -9.97 -8.81 9.85
C ALA A 156 -9.87 -8.99 11.38
N ILE A 157 -9.87 -10.23 11.87
CA ILE A 157 -9.75 -10.52 13.32
C ILE A 157 -8.29 -10.72 13.78
N THR A 158 -7.34 -10.99 12.88
CA THR A 158 -5.92 -11.27 13.22
C THR A 158 -4.91 -10.23 12.71
N PHE A 159 -5.19 -9.51 11.64
CA PHE A 159 -4.25 -8.57 10.99
C PHE A 159 -4.84 -7.16 10.80
N SER A 160 -5.94 -6.83 11.47
CA SER A 160 -6.45 -5.46 11.49
C SER A 160 -5.74 -4.59 12.54
N PRO A 161 -5.79 -3.25 12.41
CA PRO A 161 -5.28 -2.35 13.45
C PRO A 161 -5.89 -2.62 14.82
N SER A 162 -7.18 -3.00 14.87
CA SER A 162 -7.87 -3.44 16.09
C SER A 162 -7.27 -4.73 16.65
N ALA A 163 -6.93 -5.69 15.81
CA ALA A 163 -6.28 -6.93 16.23
C ALA A 163 -4.91 -6.69 16.85
N VAL A 164 -4.05 -5.91 16.17
CA VAL A 164 -2.70 -5.61 16.67
C VAL A 164 -2.72 -4.83 17.99
N THR A 165 -3.76 -4.02 18.23
CA THR A 165 -3.88 -3.20 19.45
C THR A 165 -4.54 -3.93 20.62
N LYS A 166 -5.55 -4.78 20.36
CA LYS A 166 -6.36 -5.42 21.40
C LYS A 166 -5.95 -6.86 21.71
N LEU A 167 -5.26 -7.53 20.78
CA LEU A 167 -4.93 -8.95 20.88
C LEU A 167 -3.41 -9.14 20.96
N SER A 168 -3.00 -10.01 21.88
CA SER A 168 -1.65 -10.54 21.92
C SER A 168 -1.34 -11.40 20.68
N VAL A 169 -0.04 -11.59 20.41
CA VAL A 169 0.43 -12.46 19.31
C VAL A 169 -0.05 -13.90 19.51
N GLU A 170 -0.06 -14.41 20.74
CA GLU A 170 -0.46 -15.80 21.00
C GLU A 170 -1.96 -16.04 20.81
N GLU A 171 -2.81 -15.07 21.14
CA GLU A 171 -4.24 -15.16 20.82
C GLU A 171 -4.49 -15.21 19.32
N ARG A 172 -3.81 -14.36 18.56
CA ARG A 172 -3.95 -14.32 17.09
C ARG A 172 -3.42 -15.60 16.44
N LYS A 173 -2.34 -16.18 16.96
CA LYS A 173 -1.84 -17.49 16.53
C LYS A 173 -2.87 -18.57 16.78
N GLU A 174 -3.48 -18.60 17.97
CA GLU A 174 -4.47 -19.61 18.30
C GLU A 174 -5.75 -19.48 17.45
N MET A 175 -6.27 -18.26 17.26
CA MET A 175 -7.39 -18.01 16.35
C MET A 175 -7.09 -18.49 14.92
N THR A 176 -5.87 -18.23 14.43
CA THR A 176 -5.44 -18.69 13.11
C THR A 176 -5.38 -20.21 13.04
N ARG A 177 -4.86 -20.90 14.07
CA ARG A 177 -4.86 -22.37 14.16
C ARG A 177 -6.27 -22.96 14.15
N MET A 178 -7.20 -22.33 14.87
CA MET A 178 -8.60 -22.74 14.88
C MET A 178 -9.24 -22.62 13.50
N ALA A 179 -8.97 -21.52 12.77
CA ALA A 179 -9.43 -21.34 11.40
C ALA A 179 -8.82 -22.38 10.44
N ILE A 180 -7.50 -22.65 10.54
CA ILE A 180 -6.83 -23.71 9.77
C ILE A 180 -7.50 -25.06 10.00
N LYS A 181 -7.81 -25.41 11.25
CA LYS A 181 -8.50 -26.66 11.59
C LYS A 181 -9.89 -26.75 10.95
N ALA A 182 -10.65 -25.65 10.96
CA ALA A 182 -11.96 -25.58 10.32
C ALA A 182 -11.85 -25.77 8.79
N VAL A 183 -10.90 -25.11 8.14
CA VAL A 183 -10.67 -25.23 6.69
C VAL A 183 -10.23 -26.65 6.32
N LYS A 184 -9.31 -27.28 7.08
CA LYS A 184 -8.92 -28.69 6.88
C LYS A 184 -10.14 -29.61 6.93
N HIS A 185 -11.05 -29.40 7.89
CA HIS A 185 -12.29 -30.15 7.97
C HIS A 185 -13.20 -29.96 6.73
N PHE A 186 -13.28 -28.74 6.18
CA PHE A 186 -14.05 -28.49 4.95
C PHE A 186 -13.46 -29.18 3.72
N ILE A 187 -12.13 -29.20 3.59
CA ILE A 187 -11.42 -29.94 2.52
C ILE A 187 -11.69 -31.45 2.62
N GLU A 188 -11.65 -32.02 3.83
CA GLU A 188 -11.98 -33.43 4.03
C GLU A 188 -13.44 -33.74 3.70
N LYS A 189 -14.35 -32.84 4.08
CA LYS A 189 -15.80 -32.98 3.82
C LYS A 189 -16.13 -32.90 2.33
N SER A 190 -15.48 -32.02 1.56
CA SER A 190 -15.68 -31.94 0.11
C SER A 190 -15.14 -33.17 -0.61
N ARG A 191 -13.95 -33.66 -0.23
CA ARG A 191 -13.38 -34.90 -0.78
C ARG A 191 -14.28 -36.11 -0.60
N LYS A 192 -14.94 -36.25 0.54
CA LYS A 192 -15.90 -37.35 0.80
C LYS A 192 -17.13 -37.27 -0.12
N ARG A 193 -17.65 -36.07 -0.38
CA ARG A 193 -18.81 -35.87 -1.28
C ARG A 193 -18.46 -36.12 -2.74
N ASN A 194 -17.30 -35.65 -3.19
CA ASN A 194 -16.85 -35.84 -4.58
C ASN A 194 -16.51 -37.32 -4.89
N LEU A 195 -16.24 -38.14 -3.87
CA LEU A 195 -16.08 -39.60 -4.04
C LEU A 195 -17.44 -40.31 -4.22
N GLU A 196 -18.52 -39.73 -3.70
CA GLU A 196 -19.90 -40.24 -3.79
C GLU A 196 -20.62 -39.73 -5.05
N GLU A 197 -20.29 -38.52 -5.52
CA GLU A 197 -20.84 -37.89 -6.71
C GLU A 197 -19.74 -37.69 -7.77
N ASN A 198 -19.73 -38.55 -8.80
CA ASN A 198 -18.81 -38.54 -9.95
C ASN A 198 -18.97 -37.26 -10.82
N ILE A 199 -18.70 -36.09 -10.27
CA ILE A 199 -18.86 -34.79 -10.94
C ILE A 199 -17.46 -34.23 -11.23
N GLN A 200 -17.16 -34.08 -12.52
CA GLN A 200 -16.00 -33.33 -12.99
C GLN A 200 -16.19 -31.85 -12.63
N GLU A 201 -15.33 -31.34 -11.75
CA GLU A 201 -15.29 -29.92 -11.40
C GLU A 201 -14.91 -29.10 -12.64
N ALA A 202 -15.76 -28.13 -12.99
CA ALA A 202 -15.49 -27.17 -14.02
C ALA A 202 -14.36 -26.25 -13.55
N ASN A 203 -13.20 -26.33 -14.22
CA ASN A 203 -12.06 -25.44 -14.01
C ASN A 203 -12.49 -23.98 -14.21
N GLY A 204 -12.58 -23.24 -13.10
CA GLY A 204 -12.70 -21.80 -13.04
C GLY A 204 -11.72 -21.24 -12.03
N SER A 205 -11.20 -20.05 -12.31
CA SER A 205 -10.26 -19.25 -11.51
C SER A 205 -10.81 -18.79 -10.13
N GLU A 206 -11.63 -19.59 -9.46
CA GLU A 206 -12.19 -19.28 -8.15
C GLU A 206 -11.29 -19.83 -7.04
N MET A 207 -11.10 -19.02 -5.99
CA MET A 207 -10.29 -19.37 -4.84
C MET A 207 -10.82 -20.61 -4.13
N THR A 208 -9.98 -21.61 -3.92
CA THR A 208 -10.35 -22.89 -3.30
C THR A 208 -10.10 -22.91 -1.80
N TYR A 209 -10.65 -23.90 -1.09
CA TYR A 209 -10.30 -24.12 0.32
C TYR A 209 -8.82 -24.51 0.53
N VAL A 210 -8.15 -25.07 -0.49
CA VAL A 210 -6.71 -25.34 -0.44
C VAL A 210 -5.93 -24.02 -0.48
N ASP A 211 -6.35 -23.07 -1.32
CA ASP A 211 -5.74 -21.74 -1.36
C ASP A 211 -5.95 -20.98 -0.05
N ALA A 212 -7.15 -21.07 0.53
CA ALA A 212 -7.43 -20.52 1.85
C ALA A 212 -6.57 -21.16 2.94
N LEU A 213 -6.37 -22.49 2.89
CA LEU A 213 -5.48 -23.17 3.83
C LEU A 213 -4.05 -22.65 3.71
N ASN A 214 -3.50 -22.57 2.50
CA ASN A 214 -2.14 -22.07 2.25
C ASN A 214 -1.97 -20.63 2.75
N HIS A 215 -2.97 -19.77 2.51
CA HIS A 215 -2.98 -18.39 3.01
C HIS A 215 -2.94 -18.35 4.54
N LEU A 216 -3.75 -19.16 5.23
CA LEU A 216 -3.79 -19.20 6.69
C LEU A 216 -2.51 -19.79 7.29
N GLU A 217 -1.92 -20.82 6.67
CA GLU A 217 -0.65 -21.40 7.11
C GLU A 217 0.50 -20.40 6.96
N LYS A 218 0.55 -19.64 5.85
CA LYS A 218 1.49 -18.51 5.69
C LYS A 218 1.27 -17.44 6.76
N SER A 219 0.02 -17.12 7.07
CA SER A 219 -0.34 -16.12 8.07
C SER A 219 0.07 -16.56 9.48
N LEU A 220 -0.09 -17.84 9.81
CA LEU A 220 0.38 -18.41 11.07
C LEU A 220 1.91 -18.35 11.17
N ALA A 221 2.62 -18.73 10.11
CA ALA A 221 4.07 -18.64 10.06
C ALA A 221 4.54 -17.19 10.24
N HIS A 222 3.87 -16.20 9.63
CA HIS A 222 4.18 -14.80 9.85
C HIS A 222 4.03 -14.39 11.33
N LEU A 223 2.94 -14.78 12.00
CA LEU A 223 2.75 -14.49 13.42
C LEU A 223 3.86 -15.09 14.30
N GLU A 224 4.45 -16.22 13.90
CA GLU A 224 5.60 -16.81 14.60
C GLU A 224 6.86 -15.94 14.49
N THR A 225 7.03 -15.20 13.39
CA THR A 225 8.14 -14.27 13.19
C THR A 225 8.07 -13.03 14.09
N LEU A 226 6.91 -12.71 14.67
CA LEU A 226 6.78 -11.55 15.56
C LEU A 226 7.56 -11.68 16.86
N ASN A 227 7.97 -12.91 17.22
CA ASN A 227 8.87 -13.18 18.34
C ASN A 227 10.36 -13.19 17.93
N HIS A 228 10.67 -12.99 16.66
CA HIS A 228 12.04 -12.91 16.18
C HIS A 228 12.78 -11.72 16.81
N SER A 229 14.05 -11.90 17.17
CA SER A 229 14.84 -10.92 17.92
C SER A 229 14.86 -9.54 17.27
N PHE A 230 14.97 -9.49 15.93
CA PHE A 230 14.89 -8.26 15.15
C PHE A 230 13.53 -7.55 15.27
N ILE A 231 12.41 -8.27 15.18
CA ILE A 231 11.08 -7.65 15.30
C ILE A 231 10.84 -7.15 16.72
N VAL A 232 11.30 -7.93 17.72
CA VAL A 232 11.24 -7.54 19.12
C VAL A 232 12.10 -6.29 19.39
N SER A 233 13.26 -6.14 18.73
CA SER A 233 14.07 -4.94 18.89
C SER A 233 13.41 -3.69 18.30
N LEU A 234 12.72 -3.81 17.15
CA LEU A 234 11.91 -2.72 16.59
C LEU A 234 10.76 -2.34 17.53
N LYS A 235 10.06 -3.34 18.09
CA LYS A 235 8.94 -3.14 19.01
C LYS A 235 9.34 -2.41 20.29
N ASN A 236 10.49 -2.76 20.85
CA ASN A 236 10.98 -2.25 22.13
C ASN A 236 11.91 -1.03 21.98
N SER A 237 12.09 -0.53 20.75
CA SER A 237 12.92 0.64 20.48
C SER A 237 12.33 1.90 21.11
N GLU A 238 13.18 2.84 21.55
CA GLU A 238 12.75 4.16 22.02
C GLU A 238 12.36 5.09 20.86
N GLN A 239 12.74 4.74 19.62
CA GLN A 239 12.43 5.54 18.44
C GLN A 239 11.03 5.19 17.90
N GLU A 240 10.12 6.17 17.88
CA GLU A 240 8.74 6.00 17.40
C GLU A 240 8.67 5.44 15.97
N ILE A 241 9.61 5.84 15.10
CA ILE A 241 9.66 5.36 13.72
C ILE A 241 9.96 3.85 13.63
N LEU A 242 10.82 3.33 14.51
CA LEU A 242 11.13 1.90 14.56
C LEU A 242 9.95 1.09 15.11
N GLN A 243 9.25 1.61 16.12
CA GLN A 243 7.99 1.02 16.59
C GLN A 243 6.92 1.01 15.49
N LYS A 244 6.85 2.08 14.68
CA LYS A 244 5.96 2.15 13.50
C LYS A 244 6.29 1.05 12.49
N TYR A 245 7.57 0.79 12.18
CA TYR A 245 7.94 -0.32 11.31
C TYR A 245 7.56 -1.69 11.88
N CYS A 246 7.69 -1.90 13.18
CA CYS A 246 7.20 -3.13 13.80
C CYS A 246 5.69 -3.31 13.56
N LYS A 247 4.89 -2.24 13.75
CA LYS A 247 3.45 -2.27 13.53
C LYS A 247 3.08 -2.51 12.06
N LEU A 248 3.80 -1.89 11.12
CA LEU A 248 3.62 -2.11 9.69
C LEU A 248 3.97 -3.55 9.31
N TYR A 249 5.04 -4.11 9.86
CA TYR A 249 5.44 -5.48 9.61
C TYR A 249 4.37 -6.46 10.11
N ASP A 250 3.86 -6.27 11.32
CA ASP A 250 2.76 -7.07 11.89
C ASP A 250 1.51 -7.05 10.98
N LEU A 251 1.10 -5.86 10.53
CA LEU A 251 -0.03 -5.70 9.60
C LEU A 251 0.25 -6.21 8.18
N SER A 252 1.53 -6.40 7.81
CA SER A 252 1.93 -6.82 6.47
C SER A 252 1.59 -8.27 6.19
N ARG A 253 1.56 -9.14 7.21
CA ARG A 253 1.36 -10.60 7.07
C ARG A 253 2.37 -11.26 6.12
N SER A 254 3.54 -10.64 5.96
CA SER A 254 4.53 -10.99 4.94
C SER A 254 3.97 -11.04 3.51
N GLU A 255 3.02 -10.16 3.19
CA GLU A 255 2.60 -9.89 1.82
C GLU A 255 3.68 -9.08 1.10
N SER A 256 4.12 -9.56 -0.07
CA SER A 256 5.25 -8.99 -0.81
C SER A 256 5.05 -7.51 -1.15
N GLY A 257 3.83 -7.10 -1.55
CA GLY A 257 3.50 -5.71 -1.83
C GLY A 257 3.68 -4.81 -0.61
N LYS A 258 3.06 -5.16 0.52
CA LYS A 258 3.15 -4.39 1.78
C LYS A 258 4.58 -4.34 2.32
N LEU A 259 5.32 -5.44 2.23
CA LEU A 259 6.72 -5.49 2.64
C LEU A 259 7.62 -4.65 1.74
N ARG A 260 7.39 -4.67 0.43
CA ARG A 260 8.09 -3.78 -0.51
C ARG A 260 7.83 -2.32 -0.15
N ASP A 261 6.57 -1.95 0.06
CA ASP A 261 6.20 -0.57 0.42
C ASP A 261 6.87 -0.14 1.74
N GLN A 262 6.88 -1.02 2.75
CA GLN A 262 7.56 -0.76 4.01
C GLN A 262 9.08 -0.65 3.85
N ALA A 263 9.72 -1.57 3.12
CA ALA A 263 11.17 -1.57 2.90
C ALA A 263 11.61 -0.32 2.14
N VAL A 264 10.84 0.11 1.13
CA VAL A 264 11.08 1.35 0.40
C VAL A 264 10.90 2.57 1.31
N ALA A 265 9.87 2.58 2.17
CA ALA A 265 9.70 3.65 3.15
C ALA A 265 10.90 3.73 4.11
N MET A 266 11.37 2.59 4.64
CA MET A 266 12.58 2.53 5.47
C MET A 266 13.82 3.09 4.75
N CYS A 267 13.96 2.78 3.45
CA CYS A 267 15.06 3.30 2.65
C CYS A 267 14.98 4.82 2.47
N LEU A 268 13.80 5.35 2.14
CA LEU A 268 13.55 6.80 2.02
C LEU A 268 13.74 7.54 3.34
N ASP A 269 13.42 6.89 4.47
CA ASP A 269 13.65 7.39 5.81
C ASP A 269 15.13 7.27 6.26
N GLY A 270 16.05 6.92 5.33
CA GLY A 270 17.49 6.84 5.56
C GLY A 270 17.93 5.72 6.52
N GLN A 271 17.12 4.67 6.68
CA GLN A 271 17.46 3.58 7.59
C GLN A 271 18.61 2.72 7.05
N PRO A 272 19.43 2.11 7.93
CA PRO A 272 20.55 1.26 7.52
C PRO A 272 20.09 0.11 6.61
N LEU A 273 20.82 -0.16 5.53
CA LEU A 273 20.47 -1.25 4.60
C LEU A 273 20.44 -2.62 5.27
N ARG A 274 21.29 -2.84 6.29
CA ARG A 274 21.26 -4.04 7.13
C ARG A 274 19.91 -4.25 7.81
N MET A 275 19.27 -3.18 8.28
CA MET A 275 17.96 -3.25 8.92
C MET A 275 16.88 -3.64 7.91
N ILE A 276 16.96 -3.09 6.69
CA ILE A 276 16.07 -3.47 5.58
C ILE A 276 16.29 -4.94 5.24
N GLN A 277 17.53 -5.38 5.09
CA GLN A 277 17.87 -6.77 4.84
C GLN A 277 17.31 -7.72 5.91
N GLN A 278 17.47 -7.38 7.20
CA GLN A 278 16.90 -8.17 8.31
C GLN A 278 15.38 -8.26 8.25
N LEU A 279 14.68 -7.19 7.86
CA LEU A 279 13.23 -7.24 7.65
C LEU A 279 12.85 -8.25 6.55
N LEU A 280 13.59 -8.23 5.43
CA LEU A 280 13.35 -9.14 4.30
C LEU A 280 13.69 -10.59 4.65
N GLU A 281 14.76 -10.82 5.43
CA GLU A 281 15.18 -12.16 5.89
C GLU A 281 14.17 -12.79 6.88
N VAL A 282 13.52 -11.97 7.70
CA VAL A 282 12.55 -12.44 8.70
C VAL A 282 11.19 -12.77 8.08
N ALA A 283 10.85 -12.15 6.96
CA ALA A 283 9.56 -12.33 6.30
C ALA A 283 9.34 -13.76 5.78
N VAL A 284 8.07 -14.18 5.75
CA VAL A 284 7.68 -15.52 5.33
C VAL A 284 7.40 -15.60 3.83
N GLY A 285 8.05 -16.57 3.18
CA GLY A 285 7.83 -16.95 1.78
C GLY A 285 8.79 -16.26 0.81
N PRO A 286 8.73 -16.62 -0.49
CA PRO A 286 9.56 -15.97 -1.50
C PRO A 286 9.09 -14.52 -1.66
N LEU A 287 9.99 -13.57 -1.45
CA LEU A 287 9.72 -12.15 -1.64
C LEU A 287 10.14 -11.63 -3.01
N ASP A 288 11.04 -12.33 -3.70
CA ASP A 288 11.71 -11.86 -4.92
C ASP A 288 12.13 -10.39 -4.80
N LEU A 289 12.72 -10.06 -3.64
CA LEU A 289 13.07 -8.71 -3.25
C LEU A 289 14.40 -8.72 -2.49
N SER A 290 15.36 -7.96 -3.00
CA SER A 290 16.66 -7.73 -2.38
C SER A 290 16.79 -6.28 -1.89
N PRO A 291 17.76 -5.96 -1.02
CA PRO A 291 18.08 -4.57 -0.67
C PRO A 291 18.36 -3.70 -1.90
N LYS A 292 18.98 -4.27 -2.95
CA LYS A 292 19.23 -3.58 -4.22
C LYS A 292 17.95 -3.13 -4.91
N ASP A 293 16.95 -4.02 -5.00
CA ASP A 293 15.65 -3.70 -5.60
C ASP A 293 14.90 -2.60 -4.81
N VAL A 294 15.07 -2.61 -3.48
CA VAL A 294 14.48 -1.60 -2.58
C VAL A 294 15.13 -0.23 -2.81
N VAL A 295 16.46 -0.16 -2.83
CA VAL A 295 17.18 1.10 -3.08
C VAL A 295 16.87 1.61 -4.49
N GLN A 296 16.86 0.75 -5.51
CA GLN A 296 16.48 1.14 -6.87
C GLN A 296 15.07 1.75 -6.90
N SER A 297 14.11 1.11 -6.22
CA SER A 297 12.73 1.63 -6.13
C SER A 297 12.66 2.99 -5.43
N ALA A 298 13.46 3.20 -4.38
CA ALA A 298 13.57 4.48 -3.69
C ALA A 298 14.17 5.57 -4.60
N ILE A 299 15.27 5.27 -5.30
CA ILE A 299 15.90 6.19 -6.26
C ILE A 299 14.93 6.61 -7.37
N MET A 300 14.16 5.67 -7.93
CA MET A 300 13.17 5.99 -8.97
C MET A 300 12.05 6.90 -8.45
N LYS A 301 11.63 6.74 -7.18
CA LYS A 301 10.67 7.66 -6.55
C LYS A 301 11.27 9.06 -6.35
N ILE A 302 12.53 9.15 -5.93
CA ILE A 302 13.24 10.42 -5.75
C ILE A 302 13.40 11.14 -7.10
N ILE A 303 13.84 10.44 -8.14
CA ILE A 303 13.97 10.99 -9.51
C ILE A 303 12.61 11.54 -9.97
N SER A 304 11.53 10.77 -9.81
CA SER A 304 10.18 11.21 -10.15
C SER A 304 9.78 12.51 -9.43
N ALA A 305 10.12 12.65 -8.14
CA ALA A 305 9.89 13.89 -7.39
C ALA A 305 10.75 15.06 -7.89
N LEU A 306 12.04 14.83 -8.16
CA LEU A 306 12.96 15.85 -8.71
C LEU A 306 12.54 16.33 -10.11
N SER A 307 11.93 15.45 -10.90
CA SER A 307 11.36 15.75 -12.22
C SER A 307 9.99 16.44 -12.16
N GLY A 308 9.50 16.83 -10.98
CA GLY A 308 8.22 17.52 -10.81
C GLY A 308 6.99 16.59 -10.70
N GLY A 309 7.21 15.29 -10.54
CA GLY A 309 6.17 14.30 -10.25
C GLY A 309 5.64 14.40 -8.81
N ARG A 310 4.45 13.84 -8.57
CA ARG A 310 3.84 13.72 -7.23
C ARG A 310 4.20 12.40 -6.55
N ALA A 311 5.46 11.99 -6.58
CA ALA A 311 5.89 10.80 -5.86
C ALA A 311 5.81 11.07 -4.35
N ASP A 312 5.12 10.19 -3.61
CA ASP A 312 5.08 10.25 -2.15
C ASP A 312 6.41 9.71 -1.60
N LEU A 313 7.19 10.60 -0.99
CA LEU A 313 8.48 10.30 -0.35
C LEU A 313 8.33 9.99 1.15
N GLY A 314 7.10 9.81 1.66
CA GLY A 314 6.86 9.45 3.07
C GLY A 314 6.78 10.66 4.03
N GLY A 315 6.81 11.88 3.51
CA GLY A 315 6.70 13.12 4.29
C GLY A 315 6.93 14.38 3.45
N PRO A 316 6.91 15.59 4.05
CA PRO A 316 7.19 16.86 3.35
C PRO A 316 8.70 17.07 3.06
N GLY A 317 9.48 16.00 3.00
CA GLY A 317 10.94 16.05 2.84
C GLY A 317 11.34 16.55 1.46
N ASP A 318 12.37 17.39 1.43
CA ASP A 318 13.03 17.81 0.18
C ASP A 318 13.65 16.58 -0.50
N PRO A 319 13.36 16.29 -1.79
CA PRO A 319 13.86 15.08 -2.45
C PRO A 319 15.40 14.94 -2.44
N LEU A 320 16.13 16.05 -2.41
CA LEU A 320 17.60 16.04 -2.31
C LEU A 320 18.08 15.61 -0.92
N GLN A 321 17.41 16.04 0.16
CA GLN A 321 17.71 15.58 1.52
C GLN A 321 17.42 14.10 1.69
N VAL A 322 16.32 13.62 1.08
CA VAL A 322 15.98 12.19 1.06
C VAL A 322 17.06 11.39 0.33
N LEU A 323 17.54 11.88 -0.82
CA LEU A 323 18.65 11.26 -1.55
C LEU A 323 19.92 11.19 -0.71
N GLU A 324 20.28 12.27 -0.02
CA GLU A 324 21.44 12.31 0.87
C GLU A 324 21.38 11.22 1.95
N GLY A 325 20.21 11.04 2.57
CA GLY A 325 19.99 9.96 3.54
C GLY A 325 20.16 8.56 2.93
N VAL A 326 19.63 8.32 1.73
CA VAL A 326 19.78 7.03 1.01
C VAL A 326 21.25 6.77 0.67
N VAL A 327 21.95 7.76 0.11
CA VAL A 327 23.36 7.65 -0.27
C VAL A 327 24.24 7.41 0.95
N ALA A 328 23.98 8.08 2.07
CA ALA A 328 24.67 7.85 3.33
C ALA A 328 24.46 6.43 3.87
N ALA A 329 23.24 5.88 3.75
CA ALA A 329 22.94 4.50 4.15
C ALA A 329 23.68 3.47 3.28
N VAL A 330 23.78 3.71 1.96
CA VAL A 330 24.58 2.85 1.06
C VAL A 330 26.06 2.95 1.42
N HIS A 331 26.57 4.16 1.66
CA HIS A 331 27.97 4.39 2.03
C HIS A 331 28.34 3.63 3.29
N ALA A 332 27.52 3.74 4.34
CA ALA A 332 27.73 3.02 5.58
C ALA A 332 27.73 1.50 5.40
N SER A 333 26.90 0.96 4.50
CA SER A 333 26.86 -0.48 4.19
C SER A 333 28.14 -0.95 3.48
N VAL A 334 28.72 -0.12 2.60
CA VAL A 334 30.01 -0.39 1.95
C VAL A 334 31.15 -0.33 2.97
N ASP A 335 31.20 0.70 3.82
CA ASP A 335 32.22 0.85 4.87
C ASP A 335 32.24 -0.31 5.87
N GLN A 336 31.06 -0.86 6.17
CA GLN A 336 30.91 -2.01 7.07
C GLN A 336 31.21 -3.35 6.38
N GLY A 337 31.52 -3.34 5.08
CA GLY A 337 31.85 -4.54 4.30
C GLY A 337 30.65 -5.42 3.94
N GLU A 338 29.42 -4.93 4.11
CA GLU A 338 28.20 -5.65 3.73
C GLU A 338 27.99 -5.58 2.21
N ALA A 339 28.28 -4.40 1.63
CA ALA A 339 28.21 -4.12 0.19
C ALA A 339 26.89 -4.59 -0.47
N LEU A 340 25.76 -4.37 0.22
CA LEU A 340 24.44 -4.81 -0.24
C LEU A 340 24.00 -4.12 -1.56
N VAL A 341 24.51 -2.91 -1.78
CA VAL A 341 24.36 -2.12 -3.01
C VAL A 341 25.71 -1.48 -3.31
N SER A 342 26.15 -1.53 -4.57
CA SER A 342 27.42 -0.91 -4.96
C SER A 342 27.24 0.58 -5.31
N PRO A 343 28.28 1.41 -5.16
CA PRO A 343 28.24 2.80 -5.61
C PRO A 343 27.94 2.94 -7.12
N GLU A 344 28.44 2.00 -7.92
CA GLU A 344 28.18 1.96 -9.37
C GLU A 344 26.71 1.72 -9.69
N ASP A 345 26.01 0.89 -8.90
CA ASP A 345 24.56 0.70 -9.08
C ASP A 345 23.79 2.01 -8.87
N LEU A 346 24.15 2.79 -7.85
CA LEU A 346 23.53 4.11 -7.61
C LEU A 346 23.78 5.06 -8.77
N LEU A 347 25.02 5.13 -9.26
CA LEU A 347 25.38 5.97 -10.40
C LEU A 347 24.63 5.54 -11.65
N GLU A 348 24.53 4.25 -11.94
CA GLU A 348 23.79 3.71 -13.09
C GLU A 348 22.32 4.16 -13.08
N TRP A 349 21.67 4.16 -11.91
CA TRP A 349 20.27 4.57 -11.80
C TRP A 349 20.06 6.08 -11.87
N LEU A 350 21.02 6.88 -11.41
CA LEU A 350 20.95 8.35 -11.42
C LEU A 350 21.39 8.97 -12.74
N ARG A 351 22.29 8.31 -13.49
CA ARG A 351 22.89 8.82 -14.73
C ARG A 351 21.85 9.24 -15.78
N PRO A 352 20.77 8.48 -16.05
CA PRO A 352 19.74 8.91 -17.01
C PRO A 352 19.10 10.26 -16.65
N PHE A 353 18.86 10.51 -15.36
CA PHE A 353 18.34 11.79 -14.89
C PHE A 353 19.38 12.91 -15.02
N CYS A 354 20.64 12.62 -14.66
CA CYS A 354 21.73 13.58 -14.73
C CYS A 354 22.12 13.96 -16.17
N ALA A 355 21.92 13.07 -17.14
CA ALA A 355 22.26 13.30 -18.55
C ALA A 355 21.11 13.91 -19.38
N ASP A 356 19.89 13.96 -18.85
CA ASP A 356 18.73 14.45 -19.60
C ASP A 356 18.59 15.98 -19.51
N ASP A 357 18.82 16.62 -20.66
CA ASP A 357 18.78 18.07 -20.84
C ASP A 357 17.38 18.68 -20.80
N ALA A 358 16.33 17.86 -20.78
CA ALA A 358 14.98 18.34 -20.51
C ALA A 358 14.80 18.80 -19.05
N TRP A 359 15.64 18.35 -18.12
CA TRP A 359 15.51 18.66 -16.70
C TRP A 359 16.37 19.84 -16.24
N PRO A 360 15.92 20.58 -15.20
CA PRO A 360 16.68 21.69 -14.65
C PRO A 360 18.09 21.27 -14.19
N VAL A 361 19.09 22.09 -14.55
CA VAL A 361 20.51 21.83 -14.24
C VAL A 361 20.80 21.77 -12.73
N ARG A 362 20.07 22.56 -11.91
CA ARG A 362 20.36 22.68 -10.47
C ARG A 362 20.16 21.35 -9.73
N PRO A 363 19.01 20.65 -9.80
CA PRO A 363 18.86 19.29 -9.26
C PRO A 363 19.94 18.31 -9.73
N ARG A 364 20.28 18.31 -11.03
CA ARG A 364 21.29 17.41 -11.62
C ARG A 364 22.67 17.62 -10.97
N ILE A 365 23.08 18.87 -10.76
CA ILE A 365 24.31 19.21 -10.03
C ILE A 365 24.27 18.67 -8.59
N HIS A 366 23.17 18.87 -7.86
CA HIS A 366 23.09 18.48 -6.45
C HIS A 366 23.13 16.95 -6.29
N VAL A 367 22.48 16.21 -7.19
CA VAL A 367 22.54 14.73 -7.21
C VAL A 367 23.99 14.25 -7.35
N LEU A 368 24.73 14.75 -8.35
CA LEU A 368 26.12 14.36 -8.57
C LEU A 368 27.03 14.80 -7.41
N GLN A 369 26.74 15.93 -6.77
CA GLN A 369 27.47 16.39 -5.59
C GLN A 369 27.26 15.48 -4.38
N ILE A 370 26.02 15.10 -4.09
CA ILE A 370 25.69 14.19 -2.98
C ILE A 370 26.43 12.87 -3.17
N VAL A 371 26.36 12.28 -4.38
CA VAL A 371 27.06 11.02 -4.66
C VAL A 371 28.58 11.19 -4.59
N GLY A 372 29.13 12.27 -5.15
CA GLY A 372 30.57 12.53 -5.17
C GLY A 372 31.19 12.89 -3.81
N GLN A 373 30.38 13.26 -2.82
CA GLN A 373 30.83 13.46 -1.44
C GLN A 373 30.97 12.14 -0.67
N SER A 374 30.16 11.14 -1.01
CA SER A 374 30.21 9.81 -0.39
C SER A 374 31.09 8.84 -1.17
N PHE A 375 31.13 8.92 -2.50
CA PHE A 375 31.81 7.95 -3.34
C PHE A 375 32.70 8.62 -4.37
N HIS A 376 33.66 7.87 -4.91
CA HIS A 376 34.37 8.29 -6.10
C HIS A 376 33.44 8.23 -7.30
N LEU A 377 33.22 9.39 -7.95
CA LEU A 377 32.51 9.45 -9.22
C LEU A 377 33.35 8.79 -10.32
N SER A 378 32.70 8.19 -11.31
CA SER A 378 33.36 7.78 -12.55
C SER A 378 33.97 9.00 -13.25
N GLU A 379 34.92 8.77 -14.18
CA GLU A 379 35.51 9.87 -14.95
C GLU A 379 34.44 10.64 -15.75
N GLU A 380 33.48 9.92 -16.35
CA GLU A 380 32.37 10.50 -17.11
C GLU A 380 31.46 11.35 -16.21
N ASP A 381 31.06 10.82 -15.05
CA ASP A 381 30.17 11.52 -14.12
C ASP A 381 30.89 12.73 -13.47
N SER A 382 32.21 12.63 -13.26
CA SER A 382 33.05 13.74 -12.80
C SER A 382 33.12 14.88 -13.82
N LYS A 383 33.39 14.55 -15.10
CA LYS A 383 33.40 15.53 -16.19
C LYS A 383 32.04 16.21 -16.33
N LEU A 384 30.96 15.43 -16.23
CA LEU A 384 29.60 15.95 -16.31
C LEU A 384 29.28 16.94 -15.17
N LEU A 385 29.71 16.65 -13.94
CA LEU A 385 29.57 17.57 -12.80
C LEU A 385 30.34 18.88 -13.02
N VAL A 386 31.57 18.80 -13.55
CA VAL A 386 32.40 19.97 -13.86
C VAL A 386 31.75 20.82 -14.95
N PHE A 387 31.24 20.19 -16.01
CA PHE A 387 30.51 20.85 -17.09
C PHE A 387 29.30 21.63 -16.53
N PHE A 388 28.40 20.99 -15.77
CA PHE A 388 27.20 21.67 -15.27
C PHE A 388 27.50 22.82 -14.31
N ARG A 389 28.51 22.68 -13.43
CA ARG A 389 28.94 23.77 -12.56
C ARG A 389 29.45 24.96 -13.37
N THR A 390 30.26 24.69 -14.39
CA THR A 390 30.78 25.71 -15.31
C THR A 390 29.64 26.41 -16.03
N GLU A 391 28.72 25.65 -16.63
CA GLU A 391 27.57 26.17 -17.36
C GLU A 391 26.69 27.07 -16.46
N THR A 392 26.47 26.67 -15.21
CA THR A 392 25.66 27.45 -14.26
C THR A 392 26.31 28.79 -13.91
N ILE A 393 27.63 28.79 -13.66
CA ILE A 393 28.37 30.01 -13.35
C ILE A 393 28.42 30.95 -14.57
N LEU A 394 28.62 30.40 -15.77
CA LEU A 394 28.67 31.18 -17.00
C LEU A 394 27.30 31.76 -17.36
N LYS A 395 26.20 31.00 -17.25
CA LYS A 395 24.85 31.53 -17.47
C LYS A 395 24.50 32.71 -16.56
N ALA A 396 25.05 32.76 -15.34
CA ALA A 396 24.80 33.85 -14.40
C ALA A 396 25.55 35.15 -14.76
N THR A 397 26.70 35.06 -15.42
CA THR A 397 27.66 36.16 -15.54
C THR A 397 27.99 36.52 -16.99
N TRP A 398 28.16 35.52 -17.85
CA TRP A 398 28.40 35.65 -19.29
C TRP A 398 27.32 34.90 -20.09
N PRO A 399 26.05 35.36 -20.08
CA PRO A 399 24.94 34.66 -20.73
C PRO A 399 25.10 34.52 -22.26
N GLN A 400 26.02 35.27 -22.86
CA GLN A 400 26.32 35.21 -24.29
C GLN A 400 27.31 34.09 -24.65
N ARG A 401 28.10 33.58 -23.69
CA ARG A 401 29.02 32.46 -23.90
C ARG A 401 28.29 31.16 -23.60
N GLN A 402 27.91 30.43 -24.65
CA GLN A 402 27.41 29.07 -24.52
C GLN A 402 28.58 28.14 -24.22
N VAL A 403 28.45 27.25 -23.23
CA VAL A 403 29.48 26.27 -22.84
C VAL A 403 29.18 24.95 -23.52
N ASP A 404 30.19 24.35 -24.15
CA ASP A 404 30.14 22.97 -24.64
C ASP A 404 30.87 22.04 -23.66
N ILE A 405 30.54 20.75 -23.67
CA ILE A 405 31.24 19.72 -22.90
C ILE A 405 32.74 19.75 -23.21
N THR A 406 33.14 20.00 -24.46
CA THR A 406 34.55 20.07 -24.88
C THR A 406 35.32 21.21 -24.22
N ASP A 407 34.64 22.28 -23.79
CA ASP A 407 35.28 23.40 -23.06
C ASP A 407 35.75 22.97 -21.67
N THR A 408 35.24 21.85 -21.14
CA THR A 408 35.53 21.37 -19.78
C THR A 408 36.11 19.95 -19.70
N ASP A 409 36.29 19.29 -20.85
CA ASP A 409 36.67 17.87 -20.95
C ASP A 409 38.06 17.56 -20.37
N ASN A 410 38.99 18.51 -20.45
CA ASN A 410 40.35 18.35 -19.93
C ASN A 410 40.91 19.66 -19.35
N GLU A 411 42.09 19.59 -18.74
CA GLU A 411 42.76 20.74 -18.11
C GLU A 411 43.08 21.86 -19.11
N GLU A 412 43.57 21.53 -20.31
CA GLU A 412 43.91 22.52 -21.35
C GLU A 412 42.67 23.30 -21.80
N SER A 413 41.56 22.61 -22.07
CA SER A 413 40.27 23.25 -22.43
C SER A 413 39.79 24.19 -21.33
N ARG A 414 39.85 23.76 -20.06
CA ARG A 414 39.46 24.59 -18.92
C ARG A 414 40.35 25.84 -18.77
N CYS A 415 41.66 25.69 -18.97
CA CYS A 415 42.60 26.82 -18.99
C CYS A 415 42.29 27.80 -20.12
N ALA A 416 42.01 27.31 -21.33
CA ALA A 416 41.65 28.13 -22.48
C ALA A 416 40.36 28.92 -22.23
N LEU A 417 39.32 28.25 -21.70
CA LEU A 417 38.07 28.91 -21.32
C LEU A 417 38.29 29.97 -20.23
N PHE A 418 39.10 29.67 -19.21
CA PHE A 418 39.39 30.63 -18.15
C PHE A 418 40.11 31.88 -18.67
N ALA A 419 41.09 31.71 -19.55
CA ALA A 419 41.81 32.81 -20.18
C ALA A 419 40.86 33.69 -21.03
N GLU A 420 39.99 33.07 -21.84
CA GLU A 420 38.97 33.76 -22.63
C GLU A 420 38.05 34.62 -21.75
N LEU A 421 37.56 34.06 -20.64
CA LEU A 421 36.68 34.78 -19.71
C LEU A 421 37.43 35.88 -18.96
N LEU A 422 38.68 35.64 -18.56
CA LEU A 422 39.50 36.63 -17.88
C LEU A 422 39.79 37.85 -18.76
N GLU A 423 40.11 37.63 -20.04
CA GLU A 423 40.36 38.71 -21.02
C GLU A 423 39.10 39.55 -21.29
N SER A 424 37.93 38.93 -21.24
CA SER A 424 36.63 39.58 -21.46
C SER A 424 35.97 40.16 -20.20
N SER A 425 36.62 40.03 -19.03
CA SER A 425 36.10 40.52 -17.75
C SER A 425 36.54 41.96 -17.45
N HIS A 426 35.59 42.81 -17.07
CA HIS A 426 35.79 44.22 -16.76
C HIS A 426 35.09 44.69 -15.47
N GLN A 427 34.25 43.86 -14.85
CA GLN A 427 33.50 44.21 -13.63
C GLN A 427 33.93 43.36 -12.43
N GLU A 428 33.85 43.93 -11.22
CA GLU A 428 34.21 43.22 -9.98
C GLU A 428 33.42 41.91 -9.80
N ALA A 429 32.12 41.93 -10.13
CA ALA A 429 31.27 40.75 -10.07
C ALA A 429 31.77 39.61 -10.99
N GLU A 430 32.33 39.93 -12.16
CA GLU A 430 32.86 38.95 -13.10
C GLU A 430 34.12 38.26 -12.53
N PHE A 431 35.02 39.03 -11.91
CA PHE A 431 36.18 38.46 -11.24
C PHE A 431 35.80 37.56 -10.04
N GLN A 432 34.74 37.88 -9.31
CA GLN A 432 34.21 37.00 -8.26
C GLN A 432 33.70 35.67 -8.83
N HIS A 433 33.05 35.68 -10.00
CA HIS A 433 32.58 34.46 -10.65
C HIS A 433 33.72 33.63 -11.29
N LEU A 434 34.81 34.27 -11.73
CA LEU A 434 36.05 33.56 -12.09
C LEU A 434 36.64 32.78 -10.90
N VAL A 435 36.60 33.36 -9.69
CA VAL A 435 37.03 32.65 -8.47
C VAL A 435 36.12 31.45 -8.20
N LEU A 436 34.79 31.60 -8.38
CA LEU A 436 33.85 30.48 -8.24
C LEU A 436 34.12 29.35 -9.23
N LEU A 437 34.51 29.67 -10.47
CA LEU A 437 34.91 28.66 -11.48
C LEU A 437 36.11 27.85 -11.01
N LEU A 438 37.16 28.53 -10.54
CA LEU A 438 38.37 27.87 -10.03
C LEU A 438 38.07 26.98 -8.81
N GLN A 439 37.12 27.38 -7.96
CA GLN A 439 36.68 26.57 -6.83
C GLN A 439 35.80 25.38 -7.25
N ALA A 440 35.07 25.49 -8.36
CA ALA A 440 34.19 24.46 -8.87
C ALA A 440 34.93 23.33 -9.62
N TRP A 441 36.12 23.64 -10.14
CA TRP A 441 36.96 22.80 -10.97
C TRP A 441 37.93 21.92 -10.17
N PRO A 442 38.32 20.74 -10.70
CA PRO A 442 39.45 19.98 -10.17
C PRO A 442 40.73 20.84 -10.16
N PRO A 443 41.60 20.70 -9.15
CA PRO A 443 42.84 21.45 -9.08
C PRO A 443 43.68 21.23 -10.34
N MET A 444 44.23 22.32 -10.88
CA MET A 444 45.14 22.28 -12.03
C MET A 444 46.49 21.69 -11.60
N SER A 445 47.11 20.93 -12.50
CA SER A 445 48.40 20.27 -12.29
C SER A 445 49.51 21.34 -12.17
N ARG A 446 50.45 21.16 -11.23
CA ARG A 446 51.55 22.13 -11.00
C ARG A 446 52.71 22.01 -12.00
N ASP A 447 52.59 21.21 -13.04
CA ASP A 447 53.74 20.74 -13.81
C ASP A 447 54.30 21.72 -14.86
N HIS A 448 53.84 22.97 -14.86
CA HIS A 448 54.40 24.04 -15.67
C HIS A 448 54.68 25.29 -14.83
N ALA A 449 55.77 25.25 -14.07
CA ALA A 449 56.42 26.45 -13.53
C ALA A 449 57.83 26.59 -14.12
#